data_AF-A0A7V2NQB2-F1
#
_entry.id   AF-A0A7V2NQB2-F1
#
_cell.length_a   1.000
_cell.length_b   1.000
_cell.length_c   1.000
_cell.angle_alpha   90.00
_cell.angle_beta   90.00
_cell.angle_gamma   90.00
#
_symmetry.space_group_name_H-M   'P 1'
#
loop_
_entity.id
_entity.type
_entity.pdbx_description
1 polymer ?
#
loop_
_entity_poly.entity_id
_entity_poly.type
_entity_poly.pdbx_seq_one_letter_code
_entity_poly.pdbx_strand_id
1 'polypeptide(L)'
;MRTEIRFAGFGGQGVISAAKISGRAAAINDKLNAVLTQSYGPEARGGACNANVVISQDRISYPEVTLPNLLVILSQEAYTTFGSKIAPGGTLIVDRDLVDVGEAPAGIRLYKVPATQLAEGLG
;
A
#
# COMPACT_ATOMS: atom_id res chain seq x y z
N MET A 1 6.32 -13.58 13.08
CA MET A 1 6.74 -12.95 11.79
C MET A 1 5.97 -11.64 11.60
N ARG A 2 6.65 -10.54 11.24
CA ARG A 2 6.08 -9.20 11.01
C ARG A 2 6.00 -8.92 9.52
N THR A 3 4.83 -8.51 9.04
CA THR A 3 4.59 -8.12 7.65
C THR A 3 4.14 -6.67 7.62
N GLU A 4 4.81 -5.85 6.83
CA GLU A 4 4.52 -4.44 6.64
C GLU A 4 3.96 -4.19 5.24
N ILE A 5 2.80 -3.54 5.18
CA ILE A 5 2.10 -3.22 3.94
C ILE A 5 1.83 -1.73 3.88
N ARG A 6 2.11 -1.07 2.75
CA ARG A 6 1.73 0.31 2.48
C ARG A 6 0.87 0.38 1.24
N PHE A 7 -0.30 0.99 1.36
CA PHE A 7 -1.18 1.38 0.26
C PHE A 7 -1.07 2.89 0.08
N ALA A 8 -0.76 3.36 -1.13
CA ALA A 8 -0.65 4.79 -1.40
C ALA A 8 -1.24 5.16 -2.77
N GLY A 9 -1.76 6.39 -2.85
CA GLY A 9 -2.47 6.89 -4.02
C GLY A 9 -3.07 8.26 -3.73
N PHE A 10 -4.04 8.69 -4.53
CA PHE A 10 -4.83 9.88 -4.28
C PHE A 10 -6.00 9.62 -3.33
N GLY A 11 -6.39 10.66 -2.60
CA GLY A 11 -7.63 10.66 -1.84
C GLY A 11 -8.81 10.31 -2.75
N GLY A 12 -9.58 9.28 -2.38
CA GLY A 12 -10.70 8.76 -3.18
C GLY A 12 -10.41 7.46 -3.93
N GLN A 13 -9.15 7.06 -4.14
CA GLN A 13 -8.80 5.80 -4.82
C GLN A 13 -8.99 4.53 -3.95
N GLY A 14 -9.59 4.66 -2.77
CA GLY A 14 -9.87 3.51 -1.89
C GLY A 14 -8.65 2.97 -1.12
N VAL A 15 -7.51 3.67 -1.08
CA VAL A 15 -6.28 3.19 -0.39
C VAL A 15 -6.49 2.91 1.11
N ILE A 16 -7.26 3.77 1.81
CA ILE A 16 -7.61 3.54 3.22
C ILE A 16 -8.55 2.33 3.35
N SER A 17 -9.48 2.16 2.42
CA SER A 17 -10.41 1.03 2.41
C SER A 17 -9.66 -0.29 2.21
N ALA A 18 -8.72 -0.35 1.27
CA ALA A 18 -7.86 -1.52 1.03
C ALA A 18 -7.06 -1.90 2.29
N ALA A 19 -6.48 -0.92 2.98
CA ALA A 19 -5.77 -1.14 4.25
C ALA A 19 -6.71 -1.67 5.34
N LYS A 20 -7.90 -1.08 5.50
CA LYS A 20 -8.91 -1.55 6.47
C LYS A 20 -9.35 -2.98 6.21
N ILE A 21 -9.62 -3.33 4.95
CA ILE A 21 -10.01 -4.70 4.56
C ILE A 21 -8.88 -5.68 4.89
N SER A 22 -7.64 -5.36 4.49
CA SER A 22 -6.46 -6.21 4.73
C SER A 22 -6.20 -6.42 6.22
N GLY A 23 -6.20 -5.34 7.02
CA GLY A 23 -6.01 -5.43 8.47
C GLY A 23 -7.12 -6.19 9.18
N ARG A 24 -8.39 -6.02 8.74
CA ARG A 24 -9.53 -6.77 9.29
C ARG A 24 -9.45 -8.25 8.94
N ALA A 25 -9.06 -8.59 7.71
CA ALA A 25 -8.87 -9.99 7.32
C ALA A 25 -7.84 -10.66 8.24
N ALA A 26 -6.67 -10.04 8.43
CA ALA A 26 -5.64 -10.56 9.32
C ALA A 26 -6.10 -10.67 10.78
N ALA A 27 -6.75 -9.63 11.32
CA ALA A 27 -7.14 -9.60 12.73
C ALA A 27 -8.34 -10.49 13.05
N ILE A 28 -9.37 -10.49 12.19
CA ILE A 28 -10.66 -11.15 12.47
C ILE A 28 -10.64 -12.59 11.98
N ASN A 29 -10.16 -12.83 10.75
CA ASN A 29 -10.22 -14.15 10.14
C ASN A 29 -9.01 -14.99 10.56
N ASP A 30 -7.80 -14.43 10.49
CA ASP A 30 -6.56 -15.17 10.77
C ASP A 30 -6.11 -15.07 12.23
N LYS A 31 -6.81 -14.30 13.06
CA LYS A 31 -6.52 -14.08 14.50
C LYS A 31 -5.11 -13.54 14.77
N LEU A 32 -4.56 -12.75 13.85
CA LEU A 32 -3.26 -12.09 13.99
C LEU A 32 -3.39 -10.73 14.65
N ASN A 33 -2.30 -10.20 15.18
CA ASN A 33 -2.23 -8.79 15.58
C ASN A 33 -2.12 -7.93 14.32
N ALA A 34 -2.95 -6.89 14.22
CA ALA A 34 -2.87 -5.92 13.13
C ALA A 34 -3.02 -4.48 13.66
N VAL A 35 -2.17 -3.58 13.19
CA VAL A 35 -2.27 -2.15 13.44
C VAL A 35 -2.36 -1.41 12.11
N LEU A 36 -3.30 -0.46 12.02
CA LEU A 36 -3.46 0.41 10.87
C LEU A 36 -3.06 1.83 11.24
N THR A 37 -2.18 2.44 10.45
CA THR A 37 -1.87 3.88 10.50
C THR A 37 -2.24 4.50 9.15
N GLN A 38 -2.62 5.78 9.15
CA GLN A 38 -3.04 6.47 7.94
C GLN A 38 -2.47 7.89 7.96
N SER A 39 -2.02 8.35 6.80
CA SER A 39 -1.46 9.68 6.63
C SER A 39 -2.08 10.30 5.38
N TYR A 40 -2.71 11.45 5.57
CA TYR A 40 -3.26 12.28 4.52
C TYR A 40 -2.98 13.73 4.88
N GLY A 41 -2.55 14.52 3.90
CA GLY A 41 -2.34 15.95 4.09
C GLY A 41 -3.67 16.72 4.14
N PRO A 42 -3.62 18.01 4.51
CA PRO A 42 -4.78 18.90 4.49
C PRO A 42 -5.31 19.16 3.07
N GLU A 43 -4.63 18.68 2.01
CA GLU A 43 -5.11 18.72 0.63
C GLU A 43 -6.30 17.77 0.45
N ALA A 44 -7.49 18.22 0.88
CA ALA A 44 -8.74 17.47 0.84
C ALA A 44 -9.18 17.02 -0.57
N ARG A 45 -8.43 17.34 -1.63
CA ARG A 45 -8.61 16.86 -3.00
C ARG A 45 -7.25 16.79 -3.71
N GLY A 46 -6.73 15.57 -3.91
CA GLY A 46 -5.68 15.31 -4.90
C GLY A 46 -4.25 15.11 -4.41
N GLY A 47 -3.95 15.24 -3.11
CA GLY A 47 -2.60 14.95 -2.59
C GLY A 47 -2.33 13.45 -2.42
N ALA A 48 -1.05 13.06 -2.43
CA ALA A 48 -0.62 11.71 -2.07
C ALA A 48 -1.03 11.36 -0.63
N CYS A 49 -1.90 10.35 -0.48
CA CYS A 49 -2.28 9.76 0.79
C CYS A 49 -1.75 8.32 0.89
N ASN A 50 -1.55 7.86 2.12
CA ASN A 50 -1.20 6.47 2.38
C ASN A 50 -1.94 5.90 3.59
N ALA A 51 -2.11 4.59 3.57
CA ALA A 51 -2.54 3.79 4.70
C ALA A 51 -1.60 2.60 4.84
N ASN A 52 -1.15 2.36 6.06
CA ASN A 52 -0.19 1.34 6.41
C ASN A 52 -0.87 0.27 7.26
N VAL A 53 -0.44 -0.97 7.08
CA VAL A 53 -0.87 -2.09 7.92
C VAL A 53 0.38 -2.85 8.37
N VAL A 54 0.54 -2.99 9.67
CA VAL A 54 1.52 -3.89 10.29
C VAL A 54 0.78 -5.10 10.81
N ILE A 55 1.17 -6.29 10.35
CA ILE A 55 0.56 -7.58 10.75
C ILE A 55 1.64 -8.42 11.44
N SER A 56 1.28 -9.08 12.55
CA SER A 56 2.21 -9.93 13.28
C SER A 56 1.49 -11.04 14.04
N GLN A 57 2.15 -12.19 14.17
CA GLN A 57 1.72 -13.25 15.10
C GLN A 57 1.88 -12.80 16.56
N ASP A 58 2.97 -12.07 16.84
CA ASP A 58 3.29 -11.54 18.16
C ASP A 58 2.76 -10.12 18.36
N ARG A 59 2.75 -9.65 19.61
CA ARG A 59 2.37 -8.27 19.96
C ARG A 59 3.17 -7.26 19.14
N ILE A 60 2.46 -6.28 18.57
CA ILE A 60 3.06 -5.17 17.81
C ILE A 60 3.50 -4.08 18.78
N SER A 61 4.82 -3.94 18.99
CA SER A 61 5.39 -2.89 19.84
C SER A 61 5.57 -1.55 19.13
N TYR A 62 5.73 -1.56 17.80
CA TYR A 62 5.90 -0.36 16.98
C TYR A 62 4.92 -0.35 15.81
N PRO A 63 4.01 0.64 15.74
CA PRO A 63 2.84 0.60 14.85
C PRO A 63 3.13 1.07 13.40
N GLU A 64 4.23 1.77 13.16
CA GLU A 64 4.51 2.36 11.85
C GLU A 64 5.22 1.41 10.89
N VAL A 65 5.00 1.64 9.59
CA VAL A 65 5.71 0.98 8.48
C VAL A 65 6.94 1.77 8.11
N THR A 66 8.08 1.09 8.11
CA THR A 66 9.40 1.69 7.80
C THR A 66 9.83 1.32 6.39
N LEU A 67 9.97 0.02 6.13
CA LEU A 67 10.30 -0.56 4.83
C LEU A 67 9.27 -1.66 4.53
N PRO A 68 8.19 -1.36 3.80
CA PRO A 68 7.13 -2.32 3.53
C PRO A 68 7.66 -3.54 2.77
N ASN A 69 7.15 -4.72 3.14
CA ASN A 69 7.32 -5.94 2.35
C ASN A 69 6.43 -5.92 1.11
N LEU A 70 5.30 -5.22 1.18
CA LEU A 70 4.35 -5.02 0.10
C LEU A 70 4.00 -3.52 -0.03
N LEU A 71 4.29 -2.94 -1.19
CA LEU A 71 3.95 -1.57 -1.52
C LEU A 71 2.95 -1.57 -2.68
N VAL A 72 1.77 -0.99 -2.46
CA VAL A 72 0.72 -0.83 -3.46
C VAL A 72 0.58 0.65 -3.79
N ILE A 73 0.80 1.02 -5.05
CA ILE A 73 0.79 2.41 -5.53
C ILE A 73 -0.23 2.58 -6.65
N LEU A 74 -1.19 3.48 -6.45
CA LEU A 74 -2.27 3.75 -7.41
C LEU A 74 -2.17 5.10 -8.12
N SER A 75 -1.14 5.91 -7.81
CA SER A 75 -0.89 7.19 -8.49
C SER A 75 0.60 7.49 -8.63
N GLN A 76 0.95 8.23 -9.68
CA GLN A 76 2.34 8.65 -9.92
C GLN A 76 2.91 9.46 -8.76
N GLU A 77 2.12 10.37 -8.17
CA GLU A 77 2.58 11.21 -7.06
C GLU A 77 2.92 10.38 -5.81
N ALA A 78 2.12 9.34 -5.53
CA ALA A 78 2.42 8.39 -4.47
C ALA A 78 3.68 7.56 -4.80
N TYR A 79 3.91 7.20 -6.06
CA TYR A 79 5.14 6.50 -6.47
C TYR A 79 6.37 7.39 -6.24
N THR A 80 6.33 8.64 -6.67
CA THR A 80 7.42 9.60 -6.46
C THR A 80 7.74 9.77 -4.96
N THR A 81 6.72 9.72 -4.11
CA THR A 81 6.87 9.93 -2.66
C THR A 81 7.34 8.68 -1.91
N PHE A 82 6.84 7.51 -2.28
CA PHE A 82 7.00 6.27 -1.49
C PHE A 82 7.72 5.14 -2.23
N GLY A 83 7.87 5.20 -3.55
CA GLY A 83 8.35 4.11 -4.40
C GLY A 83 9.75 3.61 -4.08
N SER A 84 10.61 4.46 -3.50
CA SER A 84 11.95 4.10 -3.04
C SER A 84 11.98 3.44 -1.65
N LYS A 85 10.87 3.49 -0.90
CA LYS A 85 10.76 2.96 0.47
C LYS A 85 10.11 1.59 0.42
N ILE A 86 10.87 0.58 0.01
CA ILE A 86 10.45 -0.83 0.00
C ILE A 86 11.58 -1.71 0.53
N ALA A 87 11.24 -2.77 1.27
CA ALA A 87 12.23 -3.71 1.77
C ALA A 87 12.92 -4.47 0.61
N PRO A 88 14.20 -4.87 0.77
CA PRO A 88 14.87 -5.75 -0.19
C PRO A 88 14.06 -7.03 -0.42
N GLY A 89 13.91 -7.44 -1.68
CA GLY A 89 13.06 -8.59 -2.01
C GLY A 89 11.57 -8.35 -1.78
N GLY A 90 11.15 -7.09 -1.59
CA GLY A 90 9.75 -6.72 -1.44
C GLY A 90 8.96 -6.83 -2.75
N THR A 91 7.64 -6.70 -2.62
CA THR A 91 6.71 -6.69 -3.74
C THR A 91 6.17 -5.27 -3.96
N LEU A 92 6.31 -4.75 -5.17
CA LEU A 92 5.72 -3.50 -5.62
C LEU A 92 4.57 -3.81 -6.59
N ILE A 93 3.36 -3.39 -6.24
CA ILE A 93 2.19 -3.46 -7.12
C ILE A 93 1.84 -2.04 -7.53
N VAL A 94 1.73 -1.79 -8.84
CA VAL A 94 1.34 -0.48 -9.35
C VAL A 94 0.17 -0.57 -10.31
N ASP A 95 -0.66 0.47 -10.32
CA ASP A 95 -1.60 0.66 -11.42
C ASP A 95 -0.83 0.95 -12.71
N ARG A 96 -0.98 0.07 -13.71
CA ARG A 96 -0.19 0.13 -14.94
C ARG A 96 -0.52 1.34 -15.83
N ASP A 97 -1.73 1.87 -15.70
CA ASP A 97 -2.25 2.93 -16.56
C ASP A 97 -1.96 4.32 -15.94
N LEU A 98 -1.74 4.37 -14.62
CA LEU A 98 -1.51 5.62 -13.86
C LEU A 98 -0.08 5.80 -13.32
N VAL A 99 0.75 4.75 -13.33
CA VAL A 99 2.08 4.79 -12.71
C VAL A 99 3.16 4.29 -13.68
N ASP A 100 4.05 5.20 -14.06
CA ASP A 100 5.30 4.88 -14.71
C ASP A 100 6.41 4.70 -13.68
N VAL A 101 6.91 3.47 -13.62
CA VAL A 101 7.99 3.06 -12.72
C VAL A 101 9.36 3.08 -13.40
N GLY A 102 9.41 3.30 -14.72
CA GLY A 102 10.63 3.13 -15.52
C GLY A 102 11.15 1.69 -15.43
N GLU A 103 12.42 1.56 -15.06
CA GLU A 103 13.03 0.26 -14.75
C GLU A 103 12.62 -0.24 -13.35
N ALA A 104 12.33 -1.53 -13.25
CA ALA A 104 12.01 -2.14 -11.97
C ALA A 104 13.19 -1.96 -10.99
N PRO A 105 12.97 -1.52 -9.74
CA PRO A 105 14.04 -1.41 -8.77
C PRO A 105 14.73 -2.77 -8.58
N ALA A 106 16.06 -2.78 -8.58
CA ALA A 106 16.83 -4.02 -8.50
C ALA A 106 16.43 -4.85 -7.26
N GLY A 107 16.15 -6.14 -7.46
CA GLY A 107 15.76 -7.05 -6.38
C GLY A 107 14.33 -6.86 -5.85
N ILE A 108 13.49 -6.04 -6.51
CA ILE A 108 12.08 -5.88 -6.19
C ILE A 108 11.21 -6.66 -7.18
N ARG A 109 10.18 -7.34 -6.66
CA ARG A 109 9.16 -7.99 -7.50
C ARG A 109 8.12 -6.96 -7.90
N LEU A 110 8.14 -6.54 -9.17
CA LEU A 110 7.21 -5.57 -9.73
C LEU A 110 6.02 -6.27 -10.40
N TYR A 111 4.81 -5.87 -10.03
CA TYR A 111 3.56 -6.25 -10.69
C TYR A 111 2.83 -4.99 -11.18
N LYS A 112 2.55 -4.94 -12.48
CA LYS A 112 1.74 -3.89 -13.10
C LYS A 112 0.33 -4.43 -13.32
N VAL A 113 -0.67 -3.84 -12.67
CA VAL A 113 -2.07 -4.29 -12.74
C VAL A 113 -2.98 -3.19 -13.28
N PRO A 114 -4.01 -3.49 -14.09
CA PRO A 114 -5.00 -2.51 -14.52
C PRO A 114 -6.07 -2.26 -13.45
N ALA A 115 -5.69 -1.79 -12.25
CA ALA A 115 -6.61 -1.72 -11.13
C ALA A 115 -7.77 -0.74 -11.39
N THR A 116 -7.49 0.44 -11.95
CA THR A 116 -8.49 1.44 -12.31
C THR A 116 -9.42 0.92 -13.41
N GLN A 117 -8.89 0.35 -14.51
CA GLN A 117 -9.72 -0.21 -15.57
C GLN A 117 -10.64 -1.34 -15.06
N LEU A 118 -10.11 -2.21 -14.18
CA LEU A 118 -10.92 -3.28 -13.58
C LEU A 118 -12.03 -2.72 -12.70
N ALA A 119 -11.77 -1.66 -11.93
CA ALA A 119 -12.79 -1.02 -11.12
C ALA A 119 -13.87 -0.36 -11.97
N GLU A 120 -13.49 0.43 -12.98
CA GLU A 120 -14.43 1.09 -13.91
C GLU A 120 -15.26 0.10 -14.71
N GLY A 121 -14.69 -1.06 -15.08
CA GLY A 121 -15.40 -2.11 -15.80
C GLY A 121 -16.50 -2.81 -14.99
N LEU A 122 -16.56 -2.61 -13.67
CA LEU A 122 -17.55 -3.22 -12.79
C LEU A 122 -18.76 -2.31 -12.50
N GLY A 123 -18.74 -1.05 -12.95
CA GLY A 123 -19.81 -0.05 -12.74
C GLY A 123 -19.52 0.93 -11.61
#